data_AF-A0A2E1P8F2-F1
#
_entry.id   AF-A0A2E1P8F2-F1
#
_cell.length_a   1.000
_cell.length_b   1.000
_cell.length_c   1.000
_cell.angle_alpha   90.00
_cell.angle_beta   90.00
_cell.angle_gamma   90.00
#
_symmetry.space_group_name_H-M   'P 1'
#
loop_
_entity.id
_entity.type
_entity.pdbx_description
1 polymer ?
#
loop_
_entity_poly.entity_id
_entity_poly.type
_entity_poly.pdbx_seq_one_letter_code
_entity_poly.pdbx_strand_id
1 'polypeptide(L)' 'MNKNKICLTVSVAWIISIGYLTWFNGLKKQGTYLGFNWEEWFWFGILPVIVPYLIYFIWKPESFKNFISCFKSFFKS' A
#
# COMPACT_ATOMS: atom_id res chain seq x y z
N MET A 1 4.32 1.78 23.87
CA MET A 1 4.36 2.23 22.46
C MET A 1 3.13 1.67 21.74
N ASN A 2 2.39 2.49 20.97
CA ASN A 2 1.12 2.06 20.37
C ASN A 2 1.40 1.15 19.16
N LYS A 3 1.02 -0.14 19.25
CA LYS A 3 1.29 -1.16 18.22
C LYS A 3 0.76 -0.75 16.84
N ASN A 4 -0.41 -0.11 16.78
CA ASN A 4 -1.01 0.32 15.52
C ASN A 4 -0.18 1.43 14.84
N LYS A 5 0.40 2.34 15.63
CA LYS A 5 1.29 3.38 15.11
C LYS A 5 2.54 2.76 14.50
N ILE A 6 3.14 1.76 15.16
CA ILE A 6 4.33 1.05 14.66
C ILE A 6 4.01 0.36 13.33
N CYS A 7 2.92 -0.42 13.27
CA CYS A 7 2.55 -1.12 12.04
C CYS A 7 2.32 -0.13 10.88
N LEU A 8 1.63 0.99 11.13
CA LEU A 8 1.43 2.02 10.11
C LEU A 8 2.74 2.65 9.65
N THR A 9 3.64 3.00 10.57
CA THR A 9 4.95 3.55 10.23
C THR A 9 5.79 2.55 9.42
N VAL A 10 5.77 1.27 9.78
CA VAL A 10 6.46 0.21 9.04
C VAL A 10 5.87 0.03 7.64
N SER A 11 4.55 0.05 7.48
CA SER A 11 3.88 -0.02 6.18
C SER A 11 4.25 1.15 5.27
N VAL A 12 4.29 2.38 5.81
CA VAL A 12 4.71 3.55 5.04
C VAL A 12 6.19 3.45 4.66
N ALA A 13 7.05 3.08 5.60
CA ALA A 13 8.47 2.89 5.35
C ALA A 13 8.70 1.81 4.27
N TRP A 14 7.92 0.73 4.28
CA TRP A 14 7.97 -0.31 3.25
C TRP A 14 7.67 0.23 1.86
N ILE A 15 6.53 0.92 1.68
CA ILE A 15 6.11 1.46 0.38
C ILE A 15 7.17 2.42 -0.19
N ILE A 16 7.74 3.28 0.66
CA ILE A 16 8.81 4.22 0.28
C ILE A 16 10.08 3.46 -0.09
N SER A 17 10.47 2.46 0.72
CA SER A 17 11.68 1.67 0.48
C SER A 17 11.61 0.91 -0.84
N ILE A 18 10.48 0.24 -1.11
CA ILE A 18 10.25 -0.45 -2.38
C ILE A 18 10.24 0.55 -3.53
N GLY A 19 9.63 1.72 -3.38
CA GLY A 19 9.68 2.77 -4.41
C GLY A 19 11.10 3.17 -4.76
N TYR A 20 11.94 3.42 -3.76
CA TYR A 20 13.35 3.73 -4.01
C TYR A 20 14.08 2.60 -4.74
N LEU A 21 13.88 1.35 -4.32
CA LEU A 21 14.50 0.18 -4.97
C LEU A 21 14.04 0.02 -6.42
N THR A 22 12.74 0.18 -6.68
CA THR A 22 12.18 0.10 -8.04
C THR A 22 12.72 1.22 -8.93
N TRP A 23 12.88 2.43 -8.41
CA TRP A 23 13.53 3.52 -9.15
C TRP A 23 14.98 3.19 -9.48
N PHE A 24 15.73 2.75 -8.47
CA PHE A 24 17.15 2.42 -8.62
C PHE A 24 17.38 1.26 -9.60
N ASN A 25 16.55 0.22 -9.56
CA ASN A 25 16.54 -0.85 -10.55
C ASN A 25 16.23 -0.32 -11.95
N GLY A 26 15.25 0.58 -12.07
CA GLY A 26 14.87 1.23 -13.32
C GLY A 26 16.00 2.05 -13.95
N LEU A 27 16.85 2.69 -13.14
CA LEU A 27 18.03 3.41 -13.61
C LEU A 27 19.18 2.48 -14.04
N LYS A 28 19.26 1.27 -13.46
CA LYS A 28 20.30 0.28 -13.77
C LYS A 28 19.95 -0.66 -14.92
N LYS A 29 18.68 -0.72 -15.32
CA LYS A 29 18.21 -1.61 -16.38
C LYS A 29 18.75 -1.18 -17.74
N GLN A 30 19.34 -2.10 -18.49
CA GLN A 30 19.68 -1.86 -19.90
C GLN A 30 18.40 -1.98 -20.75
N GLY A 31 18.03 -0.91 -21.43
CA GLY A 31 16.83 -0.85 -22.29
C GLY A 31 16.47 0.58 -22.68
N THR A 32 15.45 0.71 -23.53
CA THR A 32 15.04 2.01 -24.10
C THR A 32 14.37 2.93 -23.07
N TYR A 33 13.82 2.38 -21.98
CA TYR A 33 13.18 3.14 -20.92
C TYR A 33 13.95 2.99 -19.60
N LEU A 34 14.67 4.05 -19.24
CA LEU A 34 15.32 4.22 -17.95
C LEU A 34 14.38 5.06 -17.09
N GLY A 35 13.76 4.46 -16.08
CA GLY A 35 12.76 5.16 -15.29
C GLY A 35 12.08 4.30 -14.25
N PHE A 36 11.19 4.92 -13.50
CA PHE A 36 10.45 4.24 -12.44
C PHE A 36 9.49 3.21 -13.02
N ASN A 37 9.63 1.95 -12.61
CA ASN A 37 8.74 0.88 -13.02
C ASN A 37 7.49 0.82 -12.11
N TRP A 38 6.44 1.53 -12.50
CA TRP A 38 5.20 1.63 -11.71
C TRP A 38 4.55 0.28 -11.39
N GLU A 39 4.60 -0.68 -12.32
CA GLU A 39 4.02 -2.00 -12.09
C GLU A 39 4.76 -2.77 -10.99
N GLU A 40 6.09 -2.78 -11.04
CA GLU A 40 6.93 -3.43 -10.04
C GLU A 40 6.70 -2.82 -8.65
N TRP A 41 6.66 -1.49 -8.57
CA TRP A 41 6.37 -0.82 -7.30
C TRP A 41 4.97 -1.11 -6.78
N PHE A 42 3.97 -1.18 -7.66
CA PHE A 42 2.61 -1.52 -7.26
C PHE A 42 2.55 -2.96 -6.70
N TRP A 43 3.12 -3.93 -7.42
CA TRP A 43 3.10 -5.33 -7.05
C TRP A 43 3.89 -5.63 -5.76
N PHE A 44 5.04 -4.99 -5.55
CA PHE A 44 5.90 -5.29 -4.39
C PHE A 44 5.80 -4.29 -3.24
N GLY A 45 5.36 -3.05 -3.51
CA GLY A 45 5.19 -2.00 -2.52
C GLY A 45 3.76 -1.95 -1.98
N ILE A 46 2.80 -1.70 -2.86
CA ILE A 46 1.41 -1.41 -2.47
C ILE A 46 0.64 -2.69 -2.14
N LEU A 47 0.69 -3.68 -3.03
CA LEU A 47 -0.11 -4.91 -2.90
C LEU A 47 0.11 -5.62 -1.55
N PRO A 48 1.36 -5.82 -1.07
CA PRO A 48 1.62 -6.54 0.19
C PRO A 48 1.10 -5.81 1.42
N VAL A 49 0.99 -4.48 1.36
CA VAL A 49 0.41 -3.69 2.45
C VAL A 49 -1.11 -3.78 2.44
N ILE A 50 -1.75 -3.75 1.27
CA ILE A 50 -3.22 -3.71 1.15
C ILE A 50 -3.86 -5.08 1.34
N VAL A 51 -3.27 -6.16 0.80
CA VAL A 51 -3.86 -7.50 0.79
C VAL A 51 -4.26 -8.01 2.19
N PRO A 52 -3.43 -7.86 3.25
CA PRO A 52 -3.83 -8.29 4.60
C PRO A 52 -5.09 -7.58 5.11
N TYR A 53 -5.28 -6.29 4.80
CA TYR A 53 -6.49 -5.55 5.17
C TYR A 53 -7.70 -6.02 4.36
N LEU A 54 -7.52 -6.33 3.07
CA LEU A 54 -8.59 -6.90 2.25
C LEU A 54 -9.04 -8.26 2.78
N ILE A 55 -8.10 -9.15 3.11
CA ILE A 55 -8.40 -10.47 3.70
C ILE A 55 -9.11 -10.29 5.04
N TYR A 56 -8.66 -9.36 5.88
CA TYR A 56 -9.33 -9.03 7.14
C TYR A 56 -10.79 -8.60 6.93
N PHE A 57 -11.08 -7.80 5.90
CA PHE A 57 -12.45 -7.38 5.57
C PHE A 57 -13.32 -8.51 5.03
N ILE A 58 -12.75 -9.44 4.26
CA ILE A 58 -13.47 -10.63 3.80
C ILE A 58 -13.89 -11.49 5.00
N TRP A 59 -13.01 -11.68 5.99
CA TRP A 59 -13.32 -12.46 7.19
C TRP A 59 -14.23 -11.73 8.19
N LYS A 60 -14.20 -10.40 8.23
CA LYS A 60 -15.02 -9.58 9.14
C LYS A 60 -15.84 -8.54 8.37
N PRO A 61 -16.91 -8.96 7.68
CA PRO A 61 -17.70 -8.08 6.82
C PRO A 61 -18.38 -6.94 7.59
N GLU A 62 -18.66 -7.10 8.89
CA GLU A 62 -19.18 -6.01 9.74
C GLU A 62 -18.19 -4.85 9.88
N SER A 63 -16.90 -5.16 10.04
CA SER A 63 -15.84 -4.14 10.10
C SER A 63 -15.76 -3.36 8.79
N PHE A 64 -15.96 -4.05 7.66
CA PHE A 64 -16.01 -3.41 6.34
C PHE A 64 -17.24 -2.51 6.18
N LYS A 65 -18.44 -2.96 6.60
CA LYS A 65 -19.66 -2.15 6.58
C LYS A 65 -19.51 -0.87 7.40
N ASN A 66 -18.92 -0.97 8.59
CA ASN A 66 -18.66 0.18 9.45
C ASN A 66 -17.66 1.15 8.81
N PHE A 67 -16.58 0.62 8.20
CA PHE A 67 -15.63 1.42 7.44
C PHE A 67 -16.28 2.17 6.28
N ILE A 68 -17.07 1.49 5.44
CA ILE A 68 -17.78 2.11 4.31
C ILE A 68 -18.81 3.13 4.76
N SER A 69 -19.53 2.86 5.86
CA SER A 69 -20.47 3.82 6.45
C SER A 69 -19.76 5.10 6.90
N CYS A 70 -18.65 4.96 7.62
CA CYS A 70 -17.81 6.08 8.04
C CYS A 70 -17.25 6.83 6.82
N PHE A 71 -16.70 6.12 5.84
CA PHE A 71 -16.20 6.71 4.60
C PHE A 71 -17.28 7.51 3.87
N LYS A 72 -18.48 6.93 3.71
CA LYS A 72 -19.62 7.61 3.08
C LYS A 72 -20.02 8.87 3.85
N SER A 73 -19.90 8.87 5.19
CA SER A 73 -20.20 10.06 6.00
C SER A 73 -19.26 11.23 5.71
N PHE A 74 -18.00 10.97 5.35
CA PHE A 74 -17.05 12.02 4.95
C PHE A 74 -17.45 12.73 3.64
N PHE A 75 -18.09 12.01 2.71
CA PHE A 75 -18.52 12.58 1.44
C PHE A 75 -19.97 13.07 1.44
N LYS A 76 -20.70 12.87 2.55
CA LYS A 76 -22.11 13.31 2.68
C LYS A 76 -22.21 14.77 3.13
N SER A 77 -21.24 15.60 2.73
CA SER A 77 -21.26 17.05 2.95
C SER A 77 -22.46 17.71 2.28
#